data_AF-A0A076HVU5-F1
#
_entry.id   AF-A0A076HVU5-F1
#
_cell.length_a   1.000
_cell.length_b   1.000
_cell.length_c   1.000
_cell.angle_alpha   90.00
_cell.angle_beta   90.00
_cell.angle_gamma   90.00
#
_symmetry.space_group_name_H-M   'P 1'
#
loop_
_entity.id
_entity.type
_entity.pdbx_description
1 polymer ?
#
loop_
_entity_poly.entity_id
_entity_poly.type
_entity_poly.pdbx_seq_one_letter_code
_entity_poly.pdbx_strand_id
1 'polypeptide(L)'
;MPTSLEIPQLVIHQPARDAAEAAQLAALSRLIEAAEPLPDLRDLAPAVRELFPAPAYEVGCGGAHVWLHRQGESQRLAFIS
;
A
#
# COMPACT_ATOMS: atom_id res chain seq x y z
N MET A 1 -3.03 -6.02 27.09
CA MET A 1 -3.49 -6.59 25.81
C MET A 1 -2.23 -6.84 25.00
N PRO A 2 -1.89 -8.07 24.59
CA PRO A 2 -0.76 -8.25 23.69
C PRO A 2 -1.11 -7.55 22.38
N THR A 3 -0.35 -6.51 22.03
CA THR A 3 -0.36 -5.93 20.70
C THR A 3 0.18 -7.00 19.77
N SER A 4 -0.70 -7.76 19.10
CA SER A 4 -0.28 -8.62 18.01
C SER A 4 0.37 -7.72 16.97
N LEU A 5 1.65 -7.93 16.71
CA LEU A 5 2.33 -7.25 15.61
C LEU A 5 1.81 -7.86 14.31
N GLU A 6 1.31 -7.00 13.43
CA GLU A 6 0.84 -7.35 12.11
C GLU A 6 2.03 -7.32 11.15
N ILE A 7 2.23 -8.42 10.43
CA ILE A 7 3.26 -8.49 9.39
C ILE A 7 2.61 -7.91 8.14
N PRO A 8 3.08 -6.76 7.63
CA PRO A 8 2.49 -6.18 6.44
C PRO A 8 2.67 -7.11 5.24
N GLN A 9 1.59 -7.38 4.51
CA GLN A 9 1.58 -8.15 3.29
C GLN A 9 0.98 -7.33 2.15
N LEU A 10 1.73 -7.20 1.06
CA LEU A 10 1.27 -6.52 -0.14
C LEU A 10 0.54 -7.49 -1.07
N VAL A 11 -0.71 -7.18 -1.40
CA VAL A 11 -1.53 -7.87 -2.40
C VAL A 11 -1.77 -6.92 -3.57
N ILE A 12 -1.20 -7.25 -4.73
CA ILE A 12 -1.40 -6.49 -5.96
C ILE A 12 -2.61 -7.08 -6.71
N HIS A 13 -3.65 -6.28 -6.91
CA HIS A 13 -4.88 -6.70 -7.58
C HIS A 13 -4.88 -6.36 -9.07
N GLN A 14 -4.21 -5.27 -9.45
CA GLN A 14 -4.05 -4.88 -10.85
C GLN A 14 -2.59 -4.83 -11.24
N PRO A 15 -2.22 -5.29 -12.45
CA PRO A 15 -0.86 -5.12 -12.96
C PRO A 15 -0.56 -3.65 -13.19
N ALA A 16 0.72 -3.30 -13.14
CA ALA A 16 1.19 -1.94 -13.45
C ALA A 16 0.70 -1.49 -14.84
N ARG A 17 0.18 -0.27 -14.95
CA ARG A 17 -0.25 0.32 -16.22
C ARG A 17 0.92 0.72 -17.09
N ASP A 18 2.01 1.17 -16.47
CA ASP A 18 3.20 1.70 -17.13
C ASP A 18 4.46 1.49 -16.27
N ALA A 19 5.62 1.78 -16.86
CA ALA A 19 6.91 1.51 -16.22
C ALA A 19 7.13 2.35 -14.93
N ALA A 20 6.52 3.53 -14.85
CA ALA A 20 6.57 4.36 -13.65
C ALA A 20 5.80 3.69 -12.50
N GLU A 21 4.57 3.25 -12.76
CA GLU A 21 3.77 2.52 -11.77
C GLU A 21 4.41 1.18 -11.38
N ALA A 22 5.03 0.48 -12.34
CA ALA A 22 5.78 -0.74 -12.05
C ALA A 22 6.94 -0.48 -11.08
N ALA A 23 7.67 0.64 -11.25
CA ALA A 23 8.73 1.03 -10.33
C ALA A 23 8.18 1.41 -8.94
N GLN A 24 7.03 2.08 -8.87
CA GLN A 24 6.36 2.42 -7.61
C GLN A 24 5.88 1.17 -6.86
N LEU A 25 5.26 0.20 -7.58
CA LEU A 25 4.84 -1.07 -6.99
C LEU A 25 6.04 -1.90 -6.51
N ALA A 26 7.14 -1.93 -7.27
CA ALA A 26 8.36 -2.60 -6.85
C ALA A 26 9.00 -1.93 -5.62
N ALA A 27 8.96 -0.60 -5.55
CA ALA A 27 9.41 0.14 -4.36
C ALA A 27 8.52 -0.16 -3.15
N LEU A 28 7.20 -0.25 -3.36
CA LEU A 28 6.26 -0.63 -2.30
C LEU A 28 6.49 -2.06 -1.82
N SER A 29 6.66 -3.03 -2.72
CA SER A 29 7.02 -4.41 -2.35
C SER A 29 8.27 -4.43 -1.47
N ARG A 30 9.34 -3.75 -1.88
CA ARG A 30 10.57 -3.67 -1.07
C ARG A 30 10.36 -3.01 0.29
N LEU A 31 9.53 -1.97 0.35
CA LEU A 31 9.21 -1.30 1.61
C LEU A 31 8.50 -2.25 2.57
N ILE A 32 7.56 -3.04 2.07
CA ILE A 32 6.80 -4.02 2.85
C ILE A 32 7.69 -5.20 3.26
N GLU A 33 8.54 -5.70 2.36
CA GLU A 33 9.50 -6.78 2.66
C GLU A 33 10.57 -6.35 3.67
N ALA A 34 10.95 -5.07 3.69
CA ALA A 34 11.89 -4.51 4.65
C ALA A 34 11.22 -4.00 5.93
N ALA A 35 9.89 -3.90 5.96
CA ALA A 35 9.16 -3.43 7.12
C ALA A 35 9.15 -4.51 8.21
N GLU A 36 9.52 -4.10 9.42
CA GLU A 36 9.34 -4.95 10.59
C GLU A 36 7.85 -5.12 10.91
N PRO A 37 7.45 -6.17 11.65
CA PRO A 37 6.07 -6.33 12.09
C PRO A 37 5.61 -5.09 12.87
N LEU A 38 4.56 -4.44 12.38
CA LEU A 38 4.06 -3.18 12.92
C LEU A 38 2.90 -3.45 13.89
N PRO A 39 2.77 -2.67 14.97
CA PRO A 39 1.59 -2.74 15.83
C PRO A 39 0.33 -2.22 15.14
N ASP A 40 0.48 -1.44 14.07
CA ASP A 40 -0.61 -0.89 13.26
C ASP A 40 -0.16 -0.67 11.82
N LEU A 41 -0.82 -1.31 10.86
CA LEU A 41 -0.47 -1.18 9.44
C LEU A 41 -0.80 0.21 8.86
N ARG A 42 -1.62 1.02 9.55
CA ARG A 42 -1.95 2.38 9.10
C ARG A 42 -0.73 3.31 9.14
N ASP A 43 0.29 2.99 9.92
CA ASP A 43 1.56 3.72 9.93
C ASP A 43 2.30 3.64 8.57
N LEU A 44 1.96 2.65 7.72
CA LEU A 44 2.48 2.58 6.35
C LEU A 44 1.77 3.54 5.39
N ALA A 45 0.55 3.99 5.69
CA ALA A 45 -0.23 4.87 4.82
C ALA A 45 0.52 6.13 4.36
N PRO A 46 1.25 6.88 5.22
CA PRO A 46 2.06 8.02 4.75
C PRO A 46 3.15 7.59 3.76
N ALA A 47 3.87 6.50 4.01
CA ALA A 47 4.89 6.02 3.09
C ALA A 47 4.31 5.58 1.74
N VAL A 48 3.12 4.95 1.75
CA VAL A 48 2.39 4.58 0.54
C VAL A 48 1.96 5.83 -0.24
N ARG A 49 1.51 6.90 0.44
CA ARG A 49 1.14 8.18 -0.20
C ARG A 49 2.33 8.89 -0.85
N GLU A 50 3.52 8.79 -0.27
CA GLU A 50 4.75 9.31 -0.88
C GLU A 50 5.09 8.58 -2.17
N LEU A 51 4.89 7.25 -2.21
CA LEU A 51 5.10 6.45 -3.42
C LEU A 51 4.00 6.67 -4.46
N PHE A 52 2.76 6.87 -4.02
CA PHE A 52 1.57 7.04 -4.86
C PHE A 52 0.86 8.36 -4.56
N PRO A 53 1.38 9.49 -5.06
CA PRO A 53 0.85 10.81 -4.73
C PRO A 53 -0.49 11.08 -5.43
N ALA A 54 -1.35 11.82 -4.73
CA ALA A 54 -2.53 12.43 -5.31
C ALA A 54 -2.12 13.49 -6.37
N PRO A 55 -2.96 13.76 -7.39
CA PRO A 55 -4.30 13.22 -7.60
C PRO A 55 -4.33 11.92 -8.41
N ALA A 56 -3.18 11.39 -8.85
CA ALA A 56 -3.15 10.21 -9.71
C ALA A 56 -3.60 8.93 -8.99
N TYR A 57 -3.38 8.87 -7.69
CA TYR A 57 -3.71 7.74 -6.84
C TYR A 57 -4.46 8.17 -5.59
N GLU A 58 -5.38 7.31 -5.14
CA GLU A 58 -6.09 7.47 -3.88
C GLU A 58 -5.63 6.39 -2.91
N VAL A 59 -5.10 6.82 -1.76
CA VAL A 59 -4.60 5.94 -0.70
C VAL A 59 -5.46 6.14 0.54
N GLY A 60 -6.27 5.12 0.85
CA GLY A 60 -7.11 5.09 2.03
C GLY A 60 -6.62 4.10 3.07
N CYS A 61 -6.96 4.39 4.32
CA CYS A 61 -6.72 3.50 5.45
C CYS A 61 -8.08 3.14 6.08
N GLY A 62 -8.37 1.85 6.22
CA GLY A 62 -9.63 1.36 6.79
C GLY A 62 -9.39 0.20 7.74
N GLY A 63 -9.70 0.38 9.02
CA GLY A 63 -9.36 -0.60 10.05
C GLY A 63 -7.84 -0.79 10.15
N ALA A 64 -7.39 -2.03 10.17
CA ALA A 64 -5.98 -2.43 10.19
C ALA A 64 -5.37 -2.57 8.78
N HIS A 65 -5.97 -2.01 7.73
CA HIS A 65 -5.49 -2.23 6.35
C HIS A 65 -5.34 -0.92 5.58
N VAL A 66 -4.43 -0.94 4.60
CA VAL A 66 -4.19 0.17 3.65
C VAL A 66 -4.58 -0.28 2.25
N TRP A 67 -5.31 0.55 1.52
CA TRP A 67 -5.72 0.27 0.15
C TRP A 67 -5.34 1.41 -0.79
N LEU A 68 -5.09 1.04 -2.03
CA LEU A 68 -4.63 1.91 -3.11
C LEU A 68 -5.57 1.77 -4.31
N HIS A 69 -6.03 2.89 -4.84
CA HIS A 69 -6.81 2.99 -6.06
C HIS A 69 -6.14 3.93 -7.05
N ARG A 70 -6.35 3.68 -8.34
CA ARG A 70 -6.03 4.66 -9.38
C ARG A 70 -7.16 5.67 -9.48
N GLN A 71 -6.81 6.92 -9.77
CA GLN A 71 -7.82 7.94 -10.03
C GLN A 71 -8.66 7.57 -11.25
N GLY A 72 -9.98 7.66 -11.09
CA GLY A 72 -10.95 7.27 -12.11
C GLY A 72 -11.24 5.76 -12.19
N GLU A 73 -10.59 4.92 -11.39
CA GLU A 73 -10.88 3.48 -11.35
C GLU A 73 -11.54 3.03 -10.04
N SER A 74 -12.59 2.22 -10.18
CA SER A 74 -13.27 1.61 -9.03
C SER A 74 -12.52 0.40 -8.47
N GLN A 75 -11.54 -0.15 -9.19
CA GLN A 75 -10.78 -1.32 -8.78
C GLN A 75 -9.54 -0.92 -7.97
N ARG A 76 -9.26 -1.66 -6.91
CA ARG A 76 -8.03 -1.55 -6.11
C ARG A 76 -6.85 -1.91 -6.99
N LEU A 77 -5.81 -1.08 -6.98
CA LEU A 77 -4.54 -1.40 -7.60
C LEU A 77 -3.73 -2.32 -6.66
N ALA A 78 -3.64 -1.98 -5.38
CA ALA A 78 -3.04 -2.83 -4.37
C ALA A 78 -3.69 -2.67 -2.99
N PHE A 79 -3.40 -3.61 -2.11
CA PHE A 79 -3.93 -3.71 -0.76
C PHE A 79 -2.84 -4.22 0.18
N ILE A 80 -2.79 -3.69 1.40
CA ILE A 80 -1.83 -4.06 2.44
C ILE A 80 -2.62 -4.51 3.67
N SER A 81 -2.35 -5.73 4.11
CA SER A 81 -2.95 -6.37 5.30
C SER A 81 -1.97 -7.20 6.10
#